data_AF-A0A2T1ES48-F1
#
_entry.id   AF-A0A2T1ES48-F1
#
_cell.length_a   1.000
_cell.length_b   1.000
_cell.length_c   1.000
_cell.angle_alpha   90.00
_cell.angle_beta   90.00
_cell.angle_gamma   90.00
#
_symmetry.space_group_name_H-M   'P 1'
#
loop_
_entity.id
_entity.type
_entity.pdbx_description
1 polymer ?
#
loop_
_entity_poly.entity_id
_entity_poly.type
_entity_poly.pdbx_seq_one_letter_code
_entity_poly.pdbx_strand_id
1 'polypeptide(L)'
;MPPRWPRKPDRKDPAFRKLDDRMTFATHVAAFTAINSGLWFFHNFKYATWEWLPWFTATHLVVLLSHLIYISAIADYSSDTPSKST
;
A
#
# COMPACT_ATOMS: atom_id res chain seq x y z
N MET A 1 2.00 8.92 -26.12
CA MET A 1 3.05 8.10 -25.45
C MET A 1 2.68 7.96 -23.99
N PRO A 2 2.91 6.80 -23.34
CA PRO A 2 2.69 6.70 -21.90
C PRO A 2 3.56 7.74 -21.17
N PRO A 3 3.05 8.41 -20.12
CA PRO A 3 3.82 9.36 -19.34
C PRO A 3 5.12 8.71 -18.84
N ARG A 4 6.26 9.35 -19.07
CA ARG A 4 7.57 8.86 -18.63
C ARG A 4 8.03 9.69 -17.44
N TRP A 5 8.66 9.04 -16.47
CA TRP A 5 9.31 9.74 -15.38
C TRP A 5 10.45 10.61 -15.96
N PRO A 6 10.52 11.92 -15.68
CA PRO A 6 11.37 12.85 -16.43
C PRO A 6 12.87 12.75 -16.10
N ARG A 7 13.23 12.06 -15.01
CA ARG A 7 14.61 11.94 -14.52
C ARG A 7 14.89 10.52 -14.01
N LYS A 8 16.12 10.24 -13.57
CA LYS A 8 16.41 8.97 -12.88
C LYS A 8 15.62 8.92 -11.56
N PRO A 9 14.88 7.83 -11.27
CA PRO A 9 14.22 7.67 -9.98
C PRO A 9 15.24 7.63 -8.83
N ASP A 10 15.02 8.45 -7.81
CA ASP A 10 15.81 8.48 -6.57
C ASP A 10 14.83 8.66 -5.40
N ARG A 11 14.95 7.85 -4.35
CA ARG A 11 14.07 7.92 -3.17
C ARG A 11 14.19 9.25 -2.41
N LYS A 12 15.30 10.00 -2.62
CA LYS A 12 15.45 11.37 -2.10
C LYS A 12 14.49 12.36 -2.76
N ASP A 13 13.99 12.08 -3.96
CA ASP A 13 12.99 12.90 -4.63
C ASP A 13 11.60 12.72 -3.97
N PRO A 14 11.00 13.77 -3.37
CA PRO A 14 9.69 13.67 -2.76
C PRO A 14 8.57 13.29 -3.74
N ALA A 15 8.66 13.68 -5.02
CA ALA A 15 7.67 13.30 -6.02
C ALA A 15 7.74 11.80 -6.32
N PHE A 16 8.95 11.26 -6.44
CA PHE A 16 9.16 9.83 -6.65
C PHE A 16 8.71 9.01 -5.43
N ARG A 17 9.13 9.42 -4.23
CA ARG A 17 8.76 8.76 -2.97
C ARG A 17 7.25 8.70 -2.76
N LYS A 18 6.53 9.80 -3.01
CA LYS A 18 5.06 9.83 -2.94
C LYS A 18 4.39 8.85 -3.91
N LEU A 19 4.93 8.69 -5.11
CA LEU A 19 4.42 7.71 -6.07
C LEU A 19 4.72 6.28 -5.62
N ASP A 20 5.96 6.02 -5.20
CA ASP A 20 6.43 4.71 -4.73
C ASP A 20 5.64 4.21 -3.51
N ASP A 21 5.41 5.09 -2.52
CA ASP A 21 4.64 4.75 -1.31
C ASP A 21 3.19 4.39 -1.64
N ARG A 22 2.57 5.09 -2.61
CA ARG A 22 1.20 4.78 -3.09
C ARG A 22 1.12 3.46 -3.86
N MET A 23 2.11 3.18 -4.71
CA MET A 23 2.16 1.91 -5.44
C MET A 23 2.39 0.75 -4.48
N THR A 24 3.28 0.92 -3.51
CA THR A 24 3.50 -0.05 -2.44
C THR A 24 2.21 -0.29 -1.65
N PHE A 25 1.47 0.76 -1.29
CA PHE A 25 0.17 0.62 -0.64
C PHE A 25 -0.84 -0.14 -1.51
N ALA A 26 -0.92 0.15 -2.82
CA ALA A 26 -1.79 -0.59 -3.74
C ALA A 26 -1.46 -2.09 -3.80
N THR A 27 -0.17 -2.46 -3.76
CA THR A 27 0.25 -3.86 -3.65
C THR A 27 -0.23 -4.50 -2.35
N HIS A 28 -0.17 -3.79 -1.22
CA HIS A 28 -0.72 -4.29 0.04
C HIS A 28 -2.24 -4.48 -0.01
N VAL A 29 -2.96 -3.57 -0.67
CA VAL A 29 -4.42 -3.74 -0.90
C VAL A 29 -4.69 -5.00 -1.73
N ALA A 30 -3.93 -5.23 -2.80
CA ALA A 30 -4.07 -6.43 -3.62
C ALA A 30 -3.75 -7.72 -2.84
N ALA A 31 -2.72 -7.70 -1.99
CA ALA A 31 -2.41 -8.82 -1.11
C ALA A 31 -3.52 -9.07 -0.08
N PHE A 32 -4.04 -8.00 0.54
CA PHE A 32 -5.17 -8.08 1.46
C PHE A 32 -6.39 -8.72 0.81
N THR A 33 -6.78 -8.29 -0.40
CA THR A 33 -7.94 -8.85 -1.08
C THR A 33 -7.72 -10.29 -1.50
N ALA A 34 -6.56 -10.63 -2.09
CA ALA A 34 -6.25 -12.00 -2.52
C ALA A 34 -6.25 -12.99 -1.35
N ILE A 35 -5.59 -12.64 -0.23
CA ILE A 35 -5.47 -13.52 0.93
C ILE A 35 -6.83 -13.69 1.61
N ASN A 36 -7.52 -12.59 1.93
CA ASN A 36 -8.78 -12.68 2.67
C ASN A 36 -9.88 -13.32 1.81
N SER A 37 -9.98 -13.00 0.52
CA SER A 37 -10.97 -13.66 -0.35
C SER A 37 -10.74 -15.16 -0.46
N GLY A 38 -9.48 -15.60 -0.62
CA GLY A 38 -9.13 -17.02 -0.66
C GLY A 38 -9.45 -17.74 0.66
N LEU A 39 -9.05 -17.17 1.79
CA LEU A 39 -9.32 -17.76 3.11
C LEU A 39 -10.82 -17.88 3.38
N TRP A 40 -11.59 -16.82 3.12
CA TRP A 40 -13.04 -16.84 3.31
C TRP A 40 -13.74 -17.77 2.32
N PHE A 41 -13.26 -17.90 1.09
CA PHE A 41 -13.78 -18.90 0.14
C PHE A 41 -13.64 -20.32 0.70
N PHE A 42 -12.44 -20.72 1.14
CA PHE A 42 -12.22 -22.08 1.67
C PHE A 42 -12.91 -22.32 3.01
N HIS A 43 -12.99 -21.29 3.86
CA HIS A 43 -13.76 -21.35 5.10
C HIS A 43 -15.21 -21.75 4.84
N ASN A 44 -15.88 -21.09 3.88
CA ASN A 44 -17.24 -21.42 3.48
C ASN A 44 -17.32 -22.78 2.77
N PHE A 45 -16.42 -23.05 1.82
CA PHE A 45 -16.43 -24.29 1.03
C PHE A 45 -16.26 -25.55 1.90
N LYS A 46 -15.52 -25.44 3.00
CA LYS A 46 -15.28 -26.55 3.93
C LYS A 46 -16.20 -26.54 5.15
N TYR A 47 -17.10 -25.56 5.28
CA TYR A 47 -17.85 -25.32 6.53
C TYR A 47 -16.93 -25.31 7.76
N ALA A 48 -15.76 -24.69 7.62
CA ALA A 48 -14.76 -24.67 8.66
C ALA A 48 -15.17 -23.75 9.82
N THR A 49 -14.75 -24.05 11.05
CA THR A 49 -15.06 -23.26 12.25
C THR A 49 -13.83 -22.49 12.76
N TRP A 50 -13.10 -21.84 11.85
CA TRP A 50 -11.86 -21.12 12.20
C TRP A 50 -12.15 -19.83 12.99
N GLU A 51 -12.11 -19.92 14.31
CA GLU A 51 -12.32 -18.79 15.22
C GLU A 51 -11.26 -17.67 15.07
N TRP A 52 -10.08 -18.00 14.54
CA TRP A 52 -8.99 -17.04 14.32
C TRP A 52 -9.18 -16.19 13.05
N LEU A 53 -10.01 -16.64 12.08
CA LEU A 53 -10.12 -15.99 10.77
C LEU A 53 -10.65 -14.55 10.83
N PRO A 54 -11.67 -14.22 11.66
CA PRO A 54 -12.12 -12.84 11.84
C PRO A 54 -11.02 -11.95 12.41
N TRP A 55 -10.29 -12.42 13.42
CA TRP A 55 -9.19 -11.68 14.04
C TRP A 55 -8.03 -11.44 13.09
N PHE A 56 -7.68 -12.43 12.28
CA PHE A 56 -6.67 -12.29 11.22
C PHE A 56 -7.09 -11.23 10.20
N THR A 57 -8.33 -11.30 9.69
CA THR A 57 -8.88 -10.33 8.72
C THR A 57 -8.87 -8.91 9.31
N ALA A 58 -9.35 -8.76 10.55
CA ALA A 58 -9.40 -7.47 11.25
C ALA A 58 -8.00 -6.89 11.48
N THR A 59 -7.05 -7.70 11.95
CA THR A 59 -5.67 -7.25 12.18
C THR A 59 -5.00 -6.83 10.88
N HIS A 60 -5.17 -7.61 9.81
CA HIS A 60 -4.63 -7.29 8.50
C HIS A 60 -5.24 -5.98 7.95
N LEU A 61 -6.54 -5.75 8.17
CA LEU A 61 -7.20 -4.49 7.81
C LEU A 61 -6.64 -3.31 8.62
N VAL A 62 -6.41 -3.47 9.92
CA VAL A 62 -5.81 -2.43 10.77
C VAL A 62 -4.43 -2.04 10.24
N VAL A 63 -3.57 -3.00 9.91
CA VAL A 63 -2.24 -2.73 9.33
C VAL A 63 -2.37 -1.94 8.02
N LEU A 64 -3.31 -2.31 7.16
CA LEU A 64 -3.58 -1.62 5.90
C LEU A 64 -4.04 -0.17 6.15
N LEU A 65 -4.94 0.05 7.10
CA LEU A 65 -5.41 1.39 7.47
C LEU A 65 -4.29 2.24 8.09
N SER A 66 -3.45 1.65 8.95
CA SER A 66 -2.28 2.33 9.50
C SER A 66 -1.32 2.78 8.39
N HIS A 67 -1.08 1.93 7.39
CA HIS A 67 -0.25 2.29 6.23
C HIS A 67 -0.89 3.43 5.43
N LEU A 68 -2.21 3.39 5.18
CA LEU A 68 -2.94 4.47 4.50
C LEU A 68 -2.81 5.80 5.23
N ILE A 69 -3.01 5.80 6.56
CA ILE A 69 -2.88 7.00 7.41
C ILE A 69 -1.46 7.54 7.32
N TYR A 70 -0.45 6.66 7.41
CA TYR A 70 0.94 7.06 7.32
C TYR A 70 1.25 7.81 6.03
N ILE A 71 0.92 7.24 4.86
CA ILE A 71 1.26 7.86 3.57
C ILE A 71 0.44 9.11 3.23
N SER A 72 -0.74 9.28 3.84
CA SER A 72 -1.67 10.37 3.53
C SER A 72 -1.57 11.56 4.50
N ALA A 73 -1.29 11.30 5.78
CA ALA A 73 -1.33 12.31 6.83
C ALA A 73 0.00 12.54 7.55
N ILE A 74 0.91 11.55 7.57
CA ILE A 74 2.15 11.61 8.36
C ILE A 74 3.38 11.82 7.47
N ALA A 75 3.42 11.17 6.30
CA ALA A 75 4.57 11.21 5.42
C ALA A 75 4.81 12.63 4.87
N ASP A 76 6.02 13.15 5.12
CA ASP A 76 6.43 14.46 4.64
C ASP A 76 7.09 14.37 3.26
N TYR A 77 6.45 15.03 2.29
CA TYR A 77 6.90 15.16 0.90
C TYR A 77 7.31 16.60 0.56
N SER A 78 7.48 17.47 1.56
CA SER A 78 7.71 18.91 1.40
C SER A 78 9.16 19.28 1.12
N SER A 79 10.03 18.32 0.74
CA SER A 79 11.44 18.60 0.49
C SER A 79 11.61 19.54 -0.71
N ASP A 80 12.37 20.62 -0.54
CA ASP A 80 12.70 21.58 -1.58
C ASP A 80 13.06 20.89 -2.90
N THR A 81 12.35 21.28 -3.95
CA THR A 81 12.72 21.00 -5.33
C THR A 81 14.20 21.38 -5.50
N PRO A 82 15.13 20.46 -5.83
CA PRO A 82 16.47 20.90 -6.18
C PRO A 82 16.32 21.81 -7.38
N SER A 83 16.75 23.07 -7.21
CA SER A 83 16.72 24.10 -8.24
C SER A 83 17.15 23.50 -9.57
N LYS A 84 16.32 23.71 -10.59
CA LYS A 84 16.55 23.29 -11.97
C LYS A 84 17.94 23.81 -12.37
N SER A 85 18.96 22.95 -12.37
CA SER A 85 20.27 23.31 -12.91
C SER A 85 20.05 23.56 -14.39
N THR A 86 20.24 24.83 -14.76
CA THR A 86 19.97 25.42 -16.07
C THR A 86 20.79 24.77 -17.16
#